data_AF-A0A817DPT5-F1
#
_entry.id   AF-A0A817DPT5-F1
#
_cell.length_a   1.000
_cell.length_b   1.000
_cell.length_c   1.000
_cell.angle_alpha   90.00
_cell.angle_beta   90.00
_cell.angle_gamma   90.00
#
_symmetry.space_group_name_H-M   'P 1'
#
loop_
_entity.id
_entity.type
_entity.pdbx_description
1 polymer ?
#
loop_
_entity_poly.entity_id
_entity_poly.type
_entity_poly.pdbx_seq_one_letter_code
_entity_poly.pdbx_strand_id
1 'polypeptide(L)'
;MPDYLGEDQRKTKQKDDKDEDKPIKALDEAEIALLKSYGAGPYDKAIKETEEDVQTTLKRVNELSGIKESDTGLAPPALWDLAADKQALQSEQPLQVARCTKIINEGSDDAKYIINVKQFAKFVVDLADTVSPTDIEEGMRVGVDRNKYQIHLPLPPKIDPSVTMMQVEEKPDVTYSDVGGCKEQIEKLREVVELPLLHPEKFVNLGIEPPKGVLLYGPPGTGKTLCARAVANRTDACFIRVIGSELVQKYVGEGARMVRELFEMARGKKACIIFFDEVDAIGGARFDDGAGGDNEVQRTMLELINQLDGFDRRGNIKVLMATNRPDTLDPALVRPGRLDRKVEFNLPDLEGRTHIFKIHTKSMSVEKDIRYELLARLCPNSTGAELRSVCTEAGMFAIRARRKIATEKDFIEAINKVIKAYAKFSSTPRYMTYN
;
A
#
# COMPACT_ATOMS: atom_id res chain seq x y z
N MET A 1 74.24 28.27 43.46
CA MET A 1 73.57 28.37 42.16
C MET A 1 72.22 29.04 42.39
N PRO A 2 71.87 30.12 41.68
CA PRO A 2 70.61 30.83 41.89
C PRO A 2 69.42 30.06 41.32
N ASP A 3 68.34 30.03 42.08
CA ASP A 3 67.04 29.43 41.74
C ASP A 3 66.39 30.22 40.59
N TYR A 4 66.13 29.56 39.47
CA TYR A 4 65.78 30.17 38.18
C TYR A 4 64.26 30.29 37.97
N LEU A 5 63.51 30.62 39.01
CA LEU A 5 62.07 30.89 38.95
C LEU A 5 61.75 32.11 39.82
N GLY A 6 61.43 33.23 39.17
CA GLY A 6 61.07 34.49 39.82
C GLY A 6 59.79 34.40 40.64
N GLU A 7 59.68 35.25 41.65
CA GLU A 7 58.59 35.33 42.64
C GLU A 7 57.17 35.58 42.06
N ASP A 8 57.03 35.79 40.75
CA ASP A 8 55.76 36.10 40.09
C ASP A 8 54.81 34.90 39.90
N GLN A 9 55.25 33.66 40.18
CA GLN A 9 54.37 32.49 40.07
C GLN A 9 53.71 32.03 41.39
N ARG A 10 53.85 32.79 42.49
CA ARG A 10 53.20 32.48 43.79
C ARG A 10 52.14 33.50 44.21
N LYS A 11 51.25 33.91 43.30
CA LYS A 11 49.99 34.58 43.66
C LYS A 11 48.79 33.84 43.10
N THR A 12 48.27 32.91 43.89
CA THR A 12 46.86 32.50 43.83
C THR A 12 46.00 33.73 44.11
N LYS A 13 45.35 34.29 43.07
CA LYS A 13 44.26 35.26 43.26
C LYS A 13 43.06 34.51 43.84
N GLN A 14 42.84 34.65 45.14
CA GLN A 14 41.49 34.74 45.67
C GLN A 14 40.84 35.97 45.04
N LYS A 15 39.72 35.78 44.33
CA LYS A 15 38.76 36.84 44.00
C LYS A 15 37.37 36.21 43.88
N ASP A 16 36.64 36.37 44.97
CA ASP A 16 35.23 36.76 45.08
C ASP A 16 34.27 36.34 43.97
N ASP A 17 33.32 35.49 44.38
CA ASP A 17 31.97 35.36 43.83
C ASP A 17 31.36 36.73 43.53
N LYS A 18 31.18 37.01 42.23
CA LYS A 18 30.16 37.88 41.63
C LYS A 18 30.28 37.79 40.11
N ASP A 19 29.95 36.62 39.56
CA ASP A 19 29.57 36.53 38.15
C ASP A 19 28.16 37.13 38.04
N GLU A 20 28.13 38.46 37.92
CA GLU A 20 26.97 39.17 37.38
C GLU A 20 26.72 38.65 35.96
N ASP A 21 25.49 38.22 35.70
CA ASP A 21 24.95 37.94 34.36
C ASP A 21 25.24 39.14 33.44
N LYS A 22 26.37 39.11 32.74
CA LYS A 22 26.65 40.08 31.67
C LYS A 22 25.57 39.88 30.61
N PRO A 23 24.82 40.92 30.23
CA PRO A 23 23.80 40.79 29.20
C PRO A 23 24.48 40.31 27.92
N ILE A 24 23.92 39.25 27.29
CA ILE A 24 24.38 38.76 26.00
C ILE A 24 24.21 39.90 25.00
N LYS A 25 25.30 40.61 24.72
CA LYS A 25 25.31 41.70 23.76
C LYS A 25 25.21 41.05 22.37
N ALA A 26 24.12 41.33 21.66
CA ALA A 26 24.00 40.91 20.26
C ALA A 26 25.17 41.53 19.48
N LEU A 27 25.82 40.71 18.65
CA LEU A 27 26.92 41.16 17.80
C LEU A 27 26.41 42.26 16.87
N ASP A 28 27.13 43.37 16.80
CA ASP A 28 26.83 44.44 15.85
C ASP A 28 27.06 43.94 14.40
N GLU A 29 26.39 44.50 13.40
CA GLU A 29 26.52 44.07 11.99
C GLU A 29 27.99 44.06 11.51
N ALA A 30 28.80 44.98 12.02
CA ALA A 30 30.23 45.05 11.75
C ALA A 30 31.01 43.86 12.35
N GLU A 31 30.65 43.42 13.55
CA GLU A 31 31.27 42.26 14.23
C GLU A 31 30.87 40.95 13.54
N ILE A 32 29.63 40.85 13.06
CA ILE A 32 29.15 39.73 12.23
C ILE A 32 29.90 39.70 10.89
N ALA A 33 30.14 40.85 10.25
CA ALA A 33 30.90 40.93 9.01
C ALA A 33 32.38 40.53 9.21
N LEU A 34 32.97 40.90 10.35
CA LEU A 34 34.33 40.49 10.73
C LEU A 34 34.40 38.97 10.96
N LEU A 35 33.44 38.39 11.68
CA LEU A 35 33.34 36.93 11.87
C LEU A 35 33.16 36.17 10.55
N LYS A 36 32.39 36.71 9.60
CA LYS A 36 32.25 36.14 8.25
C LYS A 36 33.54 36.20 7.42
N SER A 37 34.41 37.17 7.70
CA SER A 37 35.73 37.27 7.06
C SER A 37 36.79 36.37 7.70
N TYR A 38 36.59 36.00 8.97
CA TYR A 38 37.46 35.09 9.71
C TYR A 38 37.30 33.66 9.16
N GLY A 39 38.25 33.24 8.31
CA GLY A 39 38.26 31.93 7.66
C GLY A 39 38.09 31.99 6.14
N ALA A 40 37.76 33.15 5.58
CA ALA A 40 37.73 33.36 4.14
C ALA A 40 39.16 33.58 3.63
N GLY A 41 39.65 32.67 2.80
CA GLY A 41 40.91 32.88 2.09
C GLY A 41 40.81 34.06 1.11
N PRO A 42 41.95 34.61 0.64
CA PRO A 42 41.95 35.75 -0.30
C PRO A 42 41.19 35.49 -1.60
N TYR A 43 40.89 34.23 -1.94
CA TYR A 43 40.16 33.81 -3.13
C TYR A 43 38.68 33.43 -2.90
N ASP A 44 38.17 33.44 -1.66
CA ASP A 44 36.79 32.99 -1.34
C ASP A 44 35.71 33.78 -2.10
N LYS A 45 35.92 35.10 -2.25
CA LYS A 45 35.01 35.97 -3.01
C LYS A 45 35.05 35.65 -4.51
N ALA A 46 36.24 35.49 -5.06
CA ALA A 46 36.43 35.19 -6.49
C ALA A 46 35.79 33.84 -6.86
N ILE A 47 35.90 32.84 -5.99
CA ILE A 47 35.28 31.52 -6.21
C ILE A 47 33.74 31.64 -6.21
N LYS A 48 33.16 32.36 -5.26
CA LYS A 48 31.70 32.58 -5.19
C LYS A 48 31.17 33.34 -6.41
N GLU A 49 31.87 34.39 -6.84
CA GLU A 49 31.52 35.13 -8.06
C GLU A 49 31.55 34.21 -9.29
N THR A 50 32.60 33.38 -9.45
CA THR A 50 32.63 32.41 -10.56
C THR A 50 31.54 31.35 -10.48
N GLU A 51 31.13 30.92 -9.29
CA GLU A 51 30.06 29.95 -9.12
C GLU A 51 28.69 30.56 -9.51
N GLU A 52 28.44 31.80 -9.11
CA GLU A 52 27.25 32.57 -9.52
C GLU A 52 27.24 32.80 -11.04
N ASP A 53 28.38 33.12 -11.64
CA ASP A 53 28.52 33.29 -13.09
C ASP A 53 28.24 32.00 -13.87
N VAL A 54 28.72 30.85 -13.38
CA VAL A 54 28.42 29.53 -13.98
C VAL A 54 26.92 29.23 -13.90
N GLN A 55 26.27 29.53 -12.77
CA GLN A 55 24.82 29.32 -12.63
C GLN A 55 24.00 30.23 -13.55
N THR A 56 24.40 31.50 -13.72
CA THR A 56 23.69 32.44 -14.61
C THR A 56 23.88 32.08 -16.08
N THR A 57 25.07 31.65 -16.49
CA THR A 57 25.30 31.15 -17.87
C THR A 57 24.50 29.88 -18.13
N LEU A 58 24.44 28.94 -17.18
CA LEU A 58 23.64 27.72 -17.34
C LEU A 58 22.15 28.05 -17.53
N LYS A 59 21.59 28.97 -16.74
CA LYS A 59 20.21 29.45 -16.92
C LYS A 59 19.99 30.05 -18.31
N ARG A 60 20.92 30.89 -18.77
CA ARG A 60 20.85 31.52 -20.10
C ARG A 60 20.90 30.49 -21.24
N VAL A 61 21.70 29.43 -21.10
CA VAL A 61 21.76 28.32 -22.06
C VAL A 61 20.43 27.53 -22.06
N ASN A 62 19.83 27.30 -20.89
CA ASN A 62 18.54 26.61 -20.79
C ASN A 62 17.39 27.44 -21.39
N GLU A 63 17.40 28.76 -21.21
CA GLU A 63 16.44 29.66 -21.86
C GLU A 63 16.58 29.68 -23.38
N LEU A 64 17.82 29.67 -23.89
CA LEU A 64 18.10 29.65 -25.34
C LEU A 64 17.81 28.29 -25.98
N SER A 65 18.05 27.19 -25.27
CA SER A 65 17.73 25.84 -25.75
C SER A 65 16.23 25.54 -25.77
N GLY A 66 15.38 26.48 -25.32
CA GLY A 66 13.94 26.34 -25.37
C GLY A 66 13.39 25.32 -24.37
N ILE A 67 14.19 24.90 -23.39
CA ILE A 67 13.75 24.11 -22.24
C ILE A 67 13.03 25.06 -21.28
N LYS A 68 11.87 25.53 -21.71
CA LYS A 68 10.88 26.14 -20.82
C LYS A 68 9.81 25.08 -20.63
N GLU A 69 9.64 24.63 -19.39
CA GLU A 69 8.42 23.90 -19.02
C GLU A 69 7.26 24.82 -19.37
N SER A 70 6.54 24.47 -20.43
CA SER A 70 5.35 25.22 -20.80
C SER A 70 4.25 24.87 -19.81
N ASP A 71 3.63 25.86 -19.18
CA ASP A 71 2.47 25.65 -18.29
C ASP A 71 1.27 25.00 -19.02
N THR A 72 1.34 24.93 -20.36
CA THR A 72 0.37 24.26 -21.23
C THR A 72 0.49 22.74 -21.25
N GLY A 73 1.50 22.16 -20.57
CA GLY A 73 1.72 20.70 -20.55
C GLY A 73 2.25 20.13 -21.87
N LEU A 74 2.81 20.97 -22.74
CA LEU A 74 3.48 20.50 -23.96
C LEU A 74 4.88 19.99 -23.61
N ALA A 75 5.23 18.82 -24.14
CA ALA A 75 6.58 18.31 -24.08
C ALA A 75 7.55 19.29 -24.78
N PRO A 76 8.80 19.42 -24.29
CA PRO A 76 9.83 20.16 -24.99
C PRO A 76 9.94 19.69 -26.44
N PRO A 77 10.14 20.60 -27.43
CA PRO A 77 10.21 20.22 -28.84
C PRO A 77 11.29 19.16 -29.17
N ALA A 78 12.33 19.04 -28.34
CA ALA A 78 13.37 18.01 -28.48
C ALA A 78 12.90 16.60 -28.10
N LEU A 79 11.81 16.49 -27.33
CA LEU A 79 11.18 15.23 -26.91
C LEU A 79 9.93 14.91 -27.75
N TRP A 80 9.61 15.73 -28.76
CA TRP A 80 8.53 15.40 -29.69
C TRP A 80 8.92 14.18 -30.53
N ASP A 81 8.11 13.13 -30.40
CA ASP A 81 8.21 11.95 -31.24
C ASP A 81 7.58 12.26 -32.61
N LEU A 82 8.41 12.76 -33.52
CA LEU A 82 8.02 13.04 -34.92
C LEU A 82 7.42 11.81 -35.63
N ALA A 83 7.74 10.58 -35.17
CA ALA A 83 7.13 9.38 -35.72
C ALA A 83 5.68 9.22 -35.25
N ALA A 84 5.40 9.52 -33.98
CA ALA A 84 4.04 9.54 -33.45
C ALA A 84 3.18 10.64 -34.11
N ASP A 85 3.76 11.83 -34.35
CA ASP A 85 3.05 12.92 -35.04
C ASP A 85 2.74 12.56 -36.50
N LYS A 86 3.69 11.92 -37.20
CA LYS A 86 3.47 11.43 -38.56
C LYS A 86 2.40 10.34 -38.60
N GLN A 87 2.37 9.46 -37.59
CA GLN A 87 1.31 8.47 -37.43
C GLN A 87 -0.04 9.13 -37.16
N ALA A 88 -0.12 10.13 -36.28
CA ALA A 88 -1.34 10.89 -36.01
C ALA A 88 -1.88 11.59 -37.27
N LEU A 89 -0.99 12.12 -38.11
CA LEU A 89 -1.35 12.75 -39.38
C LEU A 89 -1.75 11.73 -40.47
N GLN A 90 -1.20 10.49 -40.43
CA GLN A 90 -1.54 9.42 -41.37
C GLN A 90 -2.77 8.61 -40.96
N SER A 91 -3.04 8.45 -39.67
CA SER A 91 -4.14 7.66 -39.11
C SER A 91 -5.39 8.52 -38.87
N GLU A 92 -5.71 9.43 -39.78
CA GLU A 92 -6.92 10.26 -39.69
C GLU A 92 -8.17 9.43 -40.01
N GLN A 93 -8.64 8.67 -39.02
CA GLN A 93 -10.07 8.55 -38.75
C GLN A 93 -10.27 8.23 -37.27
N PRO A 94 -10.87 9.13 -36.48
CA PRO A 94 -11.15 8.84 -35.08
C PRO A 94 -12.17 7.71 -35.00
N LEU A 95 -11.75 6.56 -34.48
CA LEU A 95 -12.64 5.45 -34.21
C LEU A 95 -13.59 5.81 -33.06
N GLN A 96 -14.88 5.68 -33.30
CA GLN A 96 -15.90 5.81 -32.28
C GLN A 96 -16.02 4.50 -31.51
N VAL A 97 -16.04 4.59 -30.18
CA VAL A 97 -16.20 3.42 -29.32
C VAL A 97 -17.66 2.98 -29.28
N ALA A 98 -17.92 1.76 -29.73
CA ALA A 98 -19.23 1.09 -29.65
C ALA A 98 -19.14 -0.21 -28.84
N ARG A 99 -20.28 -0.77 -28.46
CA ARG A 99 -20.37 -2.10 -27.83
C ARG A 99 -21.09 -3.06 -28.77
N CYS A 100 -20.48 -4.20 -29.09
CA CYS A 100 -21.15 -5.30 -29.78
C CYS A 100 -22.21 -5.88 -28.85
N THR A 101 -23.48 -5.90 -29.27
CA THR A 101 -24.59 -6.41 -28.46
C THR A 101 -25.02 -7.80 -28.86
N LYS A 102 -24.94 -8.14 -30.15
CA LYS A 102 -25.35 -9.43 -30.67
C LYS A 102 -24.68 -9.69 -32.02
N ILE A 103 -24.34 -10.94 -32.27
CA ILE A 103 -23.85 -11.40 -33.58
C ILE A 103 -25.03 -12.05 -34.33
N ILE A 104 -25.20 -11.69 -35.60
CA ILE A 104 -26.20 -12.24 -36.51
C ILE A 104 -25.45 -13.11 -37.53
N ASN A 105 -25.90 -14.36 -37.70
CA ASN A 105 -25.30 -15.40 -38.55
C ASN A 105 -23.88 -15.81 -38.11
N GLU A 106 -23.78 -16.51 -36.98
CA GLU A 106 -22.54 -17.15 -36.56
C GLU A 106 -22.08 -18.19 -37.59
N GLY A 107 -20.90 -17.96 -38.20
CA GLY A 107 -20.22 -18.95 -39.05
C GLY A 107 -20.48 -18.88 -40.56
N SER A 108 -21.15 -17.84 -41.06
CA SER A 108 -21.18 -17.52 -42.50
C SER A 108 -20.24 -16.37 -42.84
N ASP A 109 -19.72 -16.31 -44.08
CA ASP A 109 -18.87 -15.21 -44.58
C ASP A 109 -19.53 -13.82 -44.43
N ASP A 110 -20.87 -13.77 -44.33
CA ASP A 110 -21.67 -12.56 -44.10
C ASP A 110 -22.08 -12.38 -42.62
N ALA A 111 -21.11 -12.46 -41.70
CA ALA A 111 -21.37 -12.19 -40.28
C ALA A 111 -21.73 -10.71 -40.07
N LYS A 112 -22.91 -10.44 -39.51
CA LYS A 112 -23.40 -9.07 -39.22
C LYS A 112 -23.45 -8.82 -37.73
N TYR A 113 -23.05 -7.64 -37.30
CA TYR A 113 -22.91 -7.31 -35.89
C TYR A 113 -23.88 -6.19 -35.52
N ILE A 114 -24.61 -6.35 -34.41
CA ILE A 114 -25.41 -5.26 -33.86
C ILE A 114 -24.55 -4.50 -32.86
N ILE A 115 -24.15 -3.28 -33.21
CA ILE A 115 -23.43 -2.39 -32.30
C ILE A 115 -24.36 -1.39 -31.64
N ASN A 116 -24.08 -1.05 -30.39
CA ASN A 116 -24.73 0.02 -29.65
C ASN A 116 -23.73 1.16 -29.42
N VAL A 117 -24.02 2.33 -29.98
CA VAL A 117 -23.23 3.54 -29.80
C VAL A 117 -23.87 4.40 -28.73
N LYS A 118 -23.10 4.82 -27.72
CA LYS A 118 -23.57 5.51 -26.50
C LYS A 118 -24.45 6.75 -26.71
N GLN A 119 -24.43 7.36 -27.89
CA GLN A 119 -25.06 8.67 -28.14
C GLN A 119 -26.26 8.64 -29.10
N PHE A 120 -26.44 7.60 -29.93
CA PHE A 120 -27.32 7.74 -31.11
C PHE A 120 -28.29 6.57 -31.34
N ALA A 121 -27.83 5.34 -31.54
CA ALA A 121 -28.72 4.21 -31.87
C ALA A 121 -27.97 2.87 -31.86
N LYS A 122 -28.73 1.79 -32.11
CA LYS A 122 -28.21 0.48 -32.50
C LYS A 122 -28.06 0.43 -34.02
N PHE A 123 -26.92 -0.04 -34.51
CA PHE A 123 -26.64 -0.20 -35.94
C PHE A 123 -26.28 -1.65 -36.26
N VAL A 124 -26.66 -2.11 -37.44
CA VAL A 124 -26.18 -3.38 -38.00
C VAL A 124 -24.98 -3.04 -38.88
N VAL A 125 -23.85 -3.67 -38.60
CA VAL A 125 -22.57 -3.33 -39.20
C VAL A 125 -21.83 -4.57 -39.68
N ASP A 126 -21.03 -4.37 -40.73
CA ASP A 126 -20.14 -5.39 -41.28
C ASP A 126 -18.72 -5.23 -40.68
N LEU A 127 -17.90 -6.29 -40.75
CA LEU A 127 -16.48 -6.19 -40.38
C LEU A 127 -15.68 -5.43 -41.45
N ALA A 128 -14.59 -4.78 -41.02
CA ALA A 128 -13.52 -4.37 -41.93
C ALA A 128 -12.57 -5.56 -42.21
N ASP A 129 -11.85 -5.49 -43.34
CA ASP A 129 -10.89 -6.51 -43.79
C ASP A 129 -9.74 -6.78 -42.79
N THR A 130 -9.55 -5.91 -41.80
CA THR A 130 -8.49 -6.00 -40.78
C THR A 130 -8.81 -6.92 -39.62
N VAL A 131 -10.09 -7.28 -39.40
CA VAL A 131 -10.53 -8.05 -38.22
C VAL A 131 -11.15 -9.37 -38.64
N SER A 132 -10.80 -10.44 -37.93
CA SER A 132 -11.42 -11.74 -38.17
C SER A 132 -12.72 -11.90 -37.38
N PRO A 133 -13.74 -12.61 -37.91
CA PRO A 133 -15.00 -12.87 -37.18
C PRO A 133 -14.80 -13.59 -35.85
N THR A 134 -13.69 -14.32 -35.67
CA THR A 134 -13.36 -15.06 -34.45
C THR A 134 -12.89 -14.16 -33.31
N ASP A 135 -12.40 -12.95 -33.59
CA ASP A 135 -11.86 -12.05 -32.56
C ASP A 135 -12.95 -11.18 -31.90
N ILE A 136 -14.20 -11.25 -32.38
CA ILE A 136 -15.31 -10.43 -31.90
C ILE A 136 -16.28 -11.30 -31.11
N GLU A 137 -16.36 -11.04 -29.81
CA GLU A 137 -17.33 -11.66 -28.91
C GLU A 137 -18.54 -10.75 -28.65
N GLU A 138 -19.67 -11.36 -28.27
CA GLU A 138 -20.84 -10.63 -27.80
C GLU A 138 -20.52 -9.86 -26.52
N GLY A 139 -20.89 -8.58 -26.44
CA GLY A 139 -20.61 -7.71 -25.30
C GLY A 139 -19.26 -6.98 -25.36
N MET A 140 -18.38 -7.33 -26.30
CA MET A 140 -17.08 -6.71 -26.45
C MET A 140 -17.19 -5.24 -26.92
N ARG A 141 -16.21 -4.41 -26.52
CA ARG A 141 -16.10 -3.04 -27.04
C ARG A 141 -15.36 -3.09 -28.36
N VAL A 142 -15.82 -2.32 -29.33
CA VAL A 142 -15.23 -2.28 -30.67
C VAL A 142 -15.05 -0.84 -31.11
N GLY A 143 -13.92 -0.58 -31.77
CA GLY A 143 -13.63 0.67 -32.47
C GLY A 143 -14.29 0.63 -33.84
N VAL A 144 -15.20 1.57 -34.07
CA VAL A 144 -16.02 1.65 -35.27
C VAL A 144 -15.73 2.96 -35.99
N ASP A 145 -15.63 2.93 -37.31
CA ASP A 145 -15.46 4.16 -38.08
C ASP A 145 -16.71 5.06 -38.00
N ARG A 146 -16.52 6.37 -37.95
CA ARG A 146 -17.61 7.36 -37.82
C ARG A 146 -18.48 7.44 -39.08
N ASN A 147 -17.90 7.17 -40.26
CA ASN A 147 -18.60 7.37 -41.53
C ASN A 147 -19.30 6.10 -42.01
N LYS A 148 -18.56 4.98 -42.11
CA LYS A 148 -19.09 3.72 -42.66
C LYS A 148 -19.61 2.77 -41.58
N TYR A 149 -19.39 3.08 -40.31
CA TYR A 149 -19.75 2.24 -39.16
C TYR A 149 -19.21 0.79 -39.24
N GLN A 150 -18.07 0.55 -39.88
CA GLN A 150 -17.44 -0.77 -39.91
C GLN A 150 -16.54 -1.01 -38.68
N ILE A 151 -16.48 -2.25 -38.21
CA ILE A 151 -15.62 -2.63 -37.06
C ILE A 151 -14.17 -2.77 -37.52
N HIS A 152 -13.27 -1.96 -36.97
CA HIS A 152 -11.84 -1.93 -37.32
C HIS A 152 -10.93 -2.59 -36.28
N LEU A 153 -11.27 -2.47 -34.99
CA LEU A 153 -10.42 -2.96 -33.90
C LEU A 153 -11.27 -3.39 -32.70
N PRO A 154 -11.09 -4.62 -32.18
CA PRO A 154 -11.63 -4.98 -30.87
C PRO A 154 -10.89 -4.21 -29.77
N LEU A 155 -11.65 -3.58 -28.89
CA LEU A 155 -11.14 -2.83 -27.75
C LEU A 155 -11.26 -3.68 -26.48
N PRO A 156 -10.32 -3.54 -25.52
CA PRO A 156 -10.45 -4.17 -24.22
C PRO A 156 -11.79 -3.83 -23.54
N PRO A 157 -12.34 -4.74 -22.71
CA PRO A 157 -13.57 -4.49 -21.97
C PRO A 157 -13.45 -3.24 -21.09
N LYS A 158 -14.58 -2.61 -20.77
CA LYS A 158 -14.61 -1.44 -19.89
C LYS A 158 -14.33 -1.91 -18.48
N ILE A 159 -13.09 -1.74 -18.04
CA ILE A 159 -12.74 -1.81 -16.63
C ILE A 159 -13.04 -0.42 -16.04
N ASP A 160 -13.87 -0.33 -14.99
CA ASP A 160 -14.05 0.96 -14.32
C ASP A 160 -12.71 1.42 -13.73
N PRO A 161 -12.30 2.69 -13.96
CA PRO A 161 -11.03 3.20 -13.45
C PRO A 161 -10.97 3.13 -11.92
N SER A 162 -12.11 3.23 -11.24
CA SER A 162 -12.21 3.07 -9.78
C SER A 162 -11.69 1.71 -9.29
N VAL A 163 -11.98 0.62 -10.02
CA VAL A 163 -11.49 -0.73 -9.70
C VAL A 163 -10.01 -0.88 -10.05
N THR A 164 -9.59 -0.22 -11.13
CA THR A 164 -8.19 -0.25 -11.57
C THR A 164 -7.29 0.48 -10.58
N MET A 165 -7.76 1.57 -9.97
CA MET A 165 -7.08 2.29 -8.90
C MET A 165 -6.93 1.47 -7.59
N MET A 166 -7.77 0.46 -7.37
CA MET A 166 -7.65 -0.47 -6.23
C MET A 166 -6.54 -1.52 -6.44
N GLN A 167 -5.99 -1.59 -7.65
CA GLN A 167 -4.81 -2.39 -7.90
C GLN A 167 -3.61 -1.75 -7.21
N VAL A 168 -3.01 -2.47 -6.26
CA VAL A 168 -1.74 -2.06 -5.69
C VAL A 168 -0.66 -2.48 -6.67
N GLU A 169 -0.23 -1.54 -7.50
CA GLU A 169 0.78 -1.78 -8.54
C GLU A 169 2.20 -1.91 -7.96
N GLU A 170 2.45 -1.33 -6.78
CA GLU A 170 3.73 -1.42 -6.09
C GLU A 170 3.76 -2.53 -5.04
N LYS A 171 4.73 -3.44 -5.16
CA LYS A 171 5.01 -4.47 -4.16
C LYS A 171 5.24 -3.80 -2.79
N PRO A 172 4.49 -4.17 -1.74
CA PRO A 172 4.76 -3.62 -0.41
C PRO A 172 6.12 -4.12 0.09
N ASP A 173 6.96 -3.22 0.62
CA ASP A 173 8.31 -3.53 1.11
C ASP A 173 8.38 -4.43 2.36
N VAL A 174 7.23 -4.86 2.89
CA VAL A 174 7.16 -5.65 4.13
C VAL A 174 7.60 -7.08 3.86
N THR A 175 8.52 -7.60 4.67
CA THR A 175 9.00 -8.98 4.56
C THR A 175 8.48 -9.86 5.70
N TYR A 176 8.56 -11.18 5.54
CA TYR A 176 8.23 -12.11 6.63
C TYR A 176 9.11 -11.94 7.87
N SER A 177 10.32 -11.43 7.70
CA SER A 177 11.24 -11.13 8.81
C SER A 177 10.70 -10.03 9.74
N ASP A 178 9.82 -9.17 9.21
CA ASP A 178 9.19 -8.08 9.96
C ASP A 178 7.94 -8.54 10.74
N VAL A 179 7.45 -9.76 10.48
CA VAL A 179 6.32 -10.36 11.19
C VAL A 179 6.84 -11.22 12.34
N GLY A 180 6.68 -10.72 13.57
CA GLY A 180 7.13 -11.41 14.78
C GLY A 180 6.07 -12.29 15.44
N GLY A 181 6.51 -13.42 16.01
CA GLY A 181 5.72 -14.21 16.97
C GLY A 181 4.59 -15.07 16.40
N CYS A 182 4.40 -15.11 15.07
CA CYS A 182 3.29 -15.82 14.43
C CYS A 182 3.77 -16.92 13.46
N LYS A 183 4.74 -17.76 13.86
CA LYS A 183 5.40 -18.70 12.94
C LYS A 183 4.44 -19.73 12.35
N GLU A 184 3.61 -20.34 13.19
CA GLU A 184 2.63 -21.36 12.75
C GLU A 184 1.56 -20.77 11.84
N GLN A 185 1.10 -19.56 12.15
CA GLN A 185 0.11 -18.84 11.34
C GLN A 185 0.68 -18.48 9.97
N ILE A 186 1.92 -18.01 9.93
CA ILE A 186 2.64 -17.72 8.68
C ILE A 186 2.80 -19.00 7.86
N GLU A 187 3.20 -20.11 8.47
CA GLU A 187 3.38 -21.38 7.76
C GLU A 187 2.07 -21.87 7.12
N LYS A 188 0.96 -21.84 7.86
CA LYS A 188 -0.38 -22.12 7.31
C LYS A 188 -0.75 -21.20 6.15
N LEU A 189 -0.40 -19.92 6.22
CA LEU A 189 -0.66 -18.95 5.15
C LEU A 189 0.20 -19.22 3.91
N ARG A 190 1.47 -19.59 4.10
CA ARG A 190 2.41 -19.96 3.03
C ARG A 190 1.97 -21.23 2.30
N GLU A 191 1.46 -22.22 3.02
CA GLU A 191 0.89 -23.44 2.42
C GLU A 191 -0.28 -23.16 1.47
N VAL A 192 -1.11 -22.18 1.79
CA VAL A 192 -2.31 -21.88 1.01
C VAL A 192 -2.03 -20.94 -0.16
N VAL A 193 -1.13 -19.97 0.01
CA VAL A 193 -0.91 -18.93 -1.01
C VAL A 193 0.37 -19.18 -1.79
N GLU A 194 1.51 -19.37 -1.13
CA GLU A 194 2.82 -19.48 -1.82
C GLU A 194 2.97 -20.82 -2.54
N LEU A 195 2.76 -21.91 -1.83
CA LEU A 195 2.99 -23.28 -2.33
C LEU A 195 2.26 -23.58 -3.65
N PRO A 196 0.96 -23.25 -3.83
CA PRO A 196 0.28 -23.51 -5.10
C PRO A 196 0.68 -22.56 -6.23
N LEU A 197 1.20 -21.37 -5.92
CA LEU A 197 1.66 -20.42 -6.94
C LEU A 197 3.08 -20.74 -7.41
N LEU A 198 3.98 -21.14 -6.50
CA LEU A 198 5.37 -21.49 -6.80
C LEU A 198 5.52 -22.91 -7.36
N HIS A 199 4.75 -23.87 -6.82
CA HIS A 199 4.90 -25.30 -7.10
C HIS A 199 3.55 -25.99 -7.41
N PRO A 200 2.85 -25.58 -8.48
CA PRO A 200 1.58 -26.20 -8.88
C PRO A 200 1.72 -27.70 -9.19
N GLU A 201 2.90 -28.16 -9.62
CA GLU A 201 3.18 -29.55 -9.96
C GLU A 201 2.93 -30.52 -8.80
N LYS A 202 3.16 -30.08 -7.56
CA LYS A 202 2.94 -30.91 -6.36
C LYS A 202 1.45 -31.22 -6.17
N PHE A 203 0.58 -30.25 -6.47
CA PHE A 203 -0.87 -30.40 -6.35
C PHE A 203 -1.43 -31.26 -7.49
N VAL A 204 -0.92 -31.07 -8.71
CA VAL A 204 -1.32 -31.85 -9.88
C VAL A 204 -0.93 -33.32 -9.73
N ASN A 205 0.31 -33.61 -9.30
CA ASN A 205 0.78 -34.99 -9.10
C ASN A 205 0.03 -35.72 -7.99
N LEU A 206 -0.33 -35.00 -6.92
CA LEU A 206 -1.11 -35.56 -5.81
C LEU A 206 -2.62 -35.65 -6.14
N GLY A 207 -3.09 -34.95 -7.18
CA GLY A 207 -4.48 -34.94 -7.60
C GLY A 207 -5.42 -34.16 -6.65
N ILE A 208 -4.88 -33.21 -5.89
CA ILE A 208 -5.68 -32.39 -4.96
C ILE A 208 -5.87 -30.97 -5.50
N GLU A 209 -7.07 -30.41 -5.34
CA GLU A 209 -7.28 -28.99 -5.60
C GLU A 209 -6.69 -28.15 -4.46
N PRO A 210 -5.89 -27.11 -4.75
CA PRO A 210 -5.38 -26.24 -3.72
C PRO A 210 -6.52 -25.40 -3.11
N PRO A 211 -6.47 -25.10 -1.80
CA PRO A 211 -7.47 -24.25 -1.15
C PRO A 211 -7.56 -22.87 -1.83
N LYS A 212 -8.78 -22.33 -1.94
CA LYS A 212 -9.08 -21.13 -2.74
C LYS A 212 -9.15 -19.86 -1.89
N GLY A 213 -9.52 -19.99 -0.63
CA GLY A 213 -9.70 -18.85 0.28
C GLY A 213 -9.11 -19.05 1.67
N VAL A 214 -8.59 -17.95 2.24
CA VAL A 214 -8.15 -17.88 3.64
C VAL A 214 -8.87 -16.75 4.36
N LEU A 215 -9.37 -17.04 5.56
CA LEU A 215 -9.87 -16.06 6.51
C LEU A 215 -8.85 -15.85 7.63
N LEU A 216 -8.38 -14.62 7.78
CA LEU A 216 -7.54 -14.16 8.88
C LEU A 216 -8.45 -13.47 9.91
N TYR A 217 -8.52 -14.00 11.12
CA TYR A 217 -9.31 -13.40 12.20
C TYR A 217 -8.50 -13.31 13.49
N GLY A 218 -8.91 -12.41 14.40
CA GLY A 218 -8.22 -12.15 15.66
C GLY A 218 -8.49 -10.73 16.17
N PRO A 219 -7.98 -10.34 17.34
CA PRO A 219 -8.10 -8.97 17.81
C PRO A 219 -7.30 -7.99 16.93
N PRO A 220 -7.66 -6.69 16.91
CA PRO A 220 -6.91 -5.68 16.18
C PRO A 220 -5.47 -5.56 16.72
N GLY A 221 -4.52 -5.20 15.86
CA GLY A 221 -3.12 -5.01 16.26
C GLY A 221 -2.26 -6.29 16.36
N THR A 222 -2.80 -7.44 15.95
CA THR A 222 -2.08 -8.74 15.83
C THR A 222 -1.29 -8.91 14.52
N GLY A 223 -1.37 -7.94 13.61
CA GLY A 223 -0.56 -7.96 12.37
C GLY A 223 -1.18 -8.71 11.19
N LYS A 224 -2.50 -8.93 11.17
CA LYS A 224 -3.23 -9.53 10.01
C LYS A 224 -2.91 -8.84 8.68
N THR A 225 -3.07 -7.51 8.63
CA THR A 225 -2.73 -6.69 7.45
C THR A 225 -1.24 -6.73 7.11
N LEU A 226 -0.36 -6.81 8.11
CA LEU A 226 1.09 -6.94 7.89
C LEU A 226 1.45 -8.30 7.26
N CYS A 227 0.81 -9.38 7.70
CA CYS A 227 1.00 -10.72 7.10
C CYS A 227 0.54 -10.75 5.65
N ALA A 228 -0.62 -10.14 5.35
CA ALA A 228 -1.12 -10.06 3.98
C ALA A 228 -0.14 -9.30 3.05
N ARG A 229 0.44 -8.19 3.54
CA ARG A 229 1.47 -7.44 2.80
C ARG A 229 2.76 -8.26 2.61
N ALA A 230 3.19 -9.01 3.62
CA ALA A 230 4.36 -9.87 3.50
C ALA A 230 4.18 -10.99 2.46
N VAL A 231 2.98 -11.58 2.38
CA VAL A 231 2.62 -12.56 1.33
C VAL A 231 2.66 -11.93 -0.06
N ALA A 232 2.12 -10.72 -0.20
CA ALA A 232 2.11 -10.00 -1.47
C ALA A 232 3.53 -9.75 -2.00
N ASN A 233 4.46 -9.38 -1.11
CA ASN A 233 5.85 -9.14 -1.47
C ASN A 233 6.55 -10.43 -1.98
N ARG A 234 6.22 -11.59 -1.40
CA ARG A 234 6.90 -12.86 -1.72
C ARG A 234 6.37 -13.53 -2.99
N THR A 235 5.12 -13.31 -3.35
CA THR A 235 4.42 -14.11 -4.37
C THR A 235 4.55 -13.59 -5.80
N ASP A 236 5.15 -12.41 -6.02
CA ASP A 236 5.33 -11.75 -7.34
C ASP A 236 4.07 -11.68 -8.22
N ALA A 237 2.91 -12.01 -7.66
CA ALA A 237 1.62 -12.04 -8.33
C ALA A 237 0.93 -10.68 -8.21
N CYS A 238 -0.05 -10.43 -9.07
CA CYS A 238 -0.86 -9.23 -8.96
C CYS A 238 -1.59 -9.23 -7.62
N PHE A 239 -1.37 -8.19 -6.81
CA PHE A 239 -2.02 -7.99 -5.53
C PHE A 239 -3.07 -6.88 -5.64
N ILE A 240 -4.34 -7.24 -5.41
CA ILE A 240 -5.44 -6.28 -5.37
C ILE A 240 -5.86 -6.14 -3.92
N ARG A 241 -5.73 -4.94 -3.36
CA ARG A 241 -6.18 -4.63 -2.00
C ARG A 241 -7.50 -3.91 -2.07
N VAL A 242 -8.51 -4.46 -1.43
CA VAL A 242 -9.82 -3.83 -1.28
C VAL A 242 -10.10 -3.64 0.19
N ILE A 243 -10.50 -2.43 0.56
CA ILE A 243 -11.01 -2.16 1.90
C ILE A 243 -12.52 -2.39 1.87
N GLY A 244 -13.08 -3.16 2.80
CA GLY A 244 -14.51 -3.49 2.82
C GLY A 244 -15.41 -2.26 2.76
N SER A 245 -15.00 -1.16 3.40
CA SER A 245 -15.73 0.11 3.37
C SER A 245 -15.79 0.79 1.99
N GLU A 246 -14.84 0.53 1.08
CA GLU A 246 -14.85 1.09 -0.29
C GLU A 246 -15.95 0.49 -1.17
N LEU A 247 -16.43 -0.71 -0.82
CA LEU A 247 -17.49 -1.40 -1.55
C LEU A 247 -18.89 -0.87 -1.20
N VAL A 248 -19.01 -0.07 -0.13
CA VAL A 248 -20.26 0.59 0.26
C VAL A 248 -20.36 1.92 -0.49
N GLN A 249 -21.29 2.00 -1.44
CA GLN A 249 -21.49 3.16 -2.29
C GLN A 249 -22.84 3.82 -2.02
N LYS A 250 -23.01 5.07 -2.45
CA LYS A 250 -24.28 5.80 -2.28
C LYS A 250 -25.37 5.32 -3.25
N TYR A 251 -24.97 4.78 -4.40
CA TYR A 251 -25.89 4.38 -5.45
C TYR A 251 -26.17 2.88 -5.40
N VAL A 252 -27.46 2.55 -5.26
CA VAL A 252 -27.93 1.17 -5.14
C VAL A 252 -27.40 0.28 -6.27
N GLY A 253 -26.63 -0.73 -5.89
CA GLY A 253 -26.10 -1.74 -6.81
C GLY A 253 -24.79 -1.37 -7.48
N GLU A 254 -24.22 -0.20 -7.20
CA GLU A 254 -22.88 0.17 -7.65
C GLU A 254 -21.81 -0.69 -6.98
N GLY A 255 -21.93 -0.96 -5.68
CA GLY A 255 -21.03 -1.87 -4.95
C GLY A 255 -21.02 -3.28 -5.56
N ALA A 256 -22.19 -3.83 -5.88
CA ALA A 256 -22.29 -5.14 -6.54
C ALA A 256 -21.66 -5.13 -7.95
N ARG A 257 -21.83 -4.05 -8.73
CA ARG A 257 -21.15 -3.89 -10.03
C ARG A 257 -19.63 -3.89 -9.86
N MET A 258 -19.13 -3.15 -8.87
CA MET A 258 -17.70 -3.05 -8.56
C MET A 258 -17.09 -4.42 -8.24
N VAL A 259 -17.78 -5.25 -7.43
CA VAL A 259 -17.34 -6.62 -7.13
C VAL A 259 -17.25 -7.46 -8.40
N ARG A 260 -18.24 -7.39 -9.30
CA ARG A 260 -18.20 -8.14 -10.58
C ARG A 260 -16.99 -7.74 -11.42
N GLU A 261 -16.80 -6.45 -11.62
CA GLU A 261 -15.71 -5.92 -12.43
C GLU A 261 -14.34 -6.25 -11.82
N LEU A 262 -14.23 -6.29 -10.49
CA LEU A 262 -13.02 -6.71 -9.80
C LEU A 262 -12.66 -8.17 -10.10
N PHE A 263 -13.63 -9.08 -10.04
CA PHE A 263 -13.38 -10.49 -10.35
C PHE A 263 -13.12 -10.69 -11.85
N GLU A 264 -13.76 -9.92 -12.73
CA GLU A 264 -13.50 -9.95 -14.17
C GLU A 264 -12.08 -9.48 -14.49
N MET A 265 -11.63 -8.38 -13.88
CA MET A 265 -10.25 -7.91 -13.97
C MET A 265 -9.25 -8.94 -13.42
N ALA A 266 -9.59 -9.60 -12.30
CA ALA A 266 -8.73 -10.63 -11.71
C ALA A 266 -8.65 -11.88 -12.60
N ARG A 267 -9.73 -12.27 -13.30
CA ARG A 267 -9.75 -13.37 -14.27
C ARG A 267 -8.91 -13.09 -15.51
N GLY A 268 -8.81 -11.83 -15.93
CA GLY A 268 -7.90 -11.44 -17.01
C GLY A 268 -6.42 -11.65 -16.70
N LYS A 269 -6.05 -11.86 -15.42
CA LYS A 269 -4.67 -12.06 -14.97
C LYS A 269 -4.38 -13.54 -14.73
N LYS A 270 -3.15 -13.96 -15.08
CA LYS A 270 -2.71 -15.37 -14.95
C LYS A 270 -2.67 -15.86 -13.49
N ALA A 271 -2.29 -15.00 -12.55
CA ALA A 271 -2.28 -15.27 -11.12
C ALA A 271 -2.58 -13.97 -10.37
N CYS A 272 -3.57 -14.01 -9.47
CA CYS A 272 -4.00 -12.82 -8.75
C CYS A 272 -4.37 -13.18 -7.31
N ILE A 273 -3.95 -12.32 -6.38
CA ILE A 273 -4.34 -12.39 -4.97
C ILE A 273 -5.25 -11.19 -4.71
N ILE A 274 -6.48 -11.47 -4.27
CA ILE A 274 -7.43 -10.45 -3.84
C ILE A 274 -7.43 -10.45 -2.31
N PHE A 275 -7.01 -9.35 -1.71
CA PHE A 275 -7.03 -9.14 -0.27
C PHE A 275 -8.16 -8.17 0.10
N PHE A 276 -9.16 -8.70 0.80
CA PHE A 276 -10.21 -7.90 1.42
C PHE A 276 -9.83 -7.62 2.88
N ASP A 277 -9.61 -6.35 3.20
CA ASP A 277 -9.41 -5.89 4.58
C ASP A 277 -10.73 -5.39 5.15
N GLU A 278 -10.92 -5.51 6.47
CA GLU A 278 -12.13 -5.06 7.17
C GLU A 278 -13.44 -5.57 6.53
N VAL A 279 -13.50 -6.88 6.25
CA VAL A 279 -14.69 -7.49 5.64
C VAL A 279 -15.93 -7.45 6.54
N ASP A 280 -15.79 -7.13 7.82
CA ASP A 280 -16.90 -6.92 8.75
C ASP A 280 -17.77 -5.71 8.39
N ALA A 281 -17.25 -4.74 7.64
CA ALA A 281 -18.04 -3.61 7.12
C ALA A 281 -19.10 -4.03 6.09
N ILE A 282 -18.84 -5.09 5.32
CA ILE A 282 -19.73 -5.60 4.26
C ILE A 282 -20.34 -6.96 4.57
N GLY A 283 -19.75 -7.71 5.50
CA GLY A 283 -20.09 -9.08 5.83
C GLY A 283 -21.16 -9.22 6.91
N GLY A 284 -21.78 -8.11 7.34
CA GLY A 284 -22.77 -8.08 8.42
C GLY A 284 -23.89 -9.09 8.22
N ALA A 285 -24.12 -9.93 9.24
CA ALA A 285 -25.18 -10.91 9.26
C ALA A 285 -26.56 -10.27 9.02
N ARG A 286 -27.47 -11.04 8.41
CA ARG A 286 -28.83 -10.61 8.08
C ARG A 286 -29.59 -10.27 9.37
N PHE A 287 -29.76 -8.99 9.65
CA PHE A 287 -30.74 -8.53 10.63
C PHE A 287 -31.95 -7.99 9.89
N ASP A 288 -33.08 -8.65 10.09
CA ASP A 288 -34.39 -8.26 9.55
C ASP A 288 -34.99 -7.16 10.42
N ASP A 289 -34.28 -6.03 10.51
CA ASP A 289 -34.83 -4.80 11.10
C ASP A 289 -35.26 -3.94 9.92
N GLY A 290 -36.57 -3.70 9.77
CA GLY A 290 -37.24 -3.23 8.54
C GLY A 290 -36.84 -1.86 7.97
N ALA A 291 -35.66 -1.33 8.30
CA ALA A 291 -35.02 -0.19 7.70
C ALA A 291 -34.16 -0.62 6.50
N GLY A 292 -34.59 -0.28 5.28
CA GLY A 292 -33.98 -0.73 4.01
C GLY A 292 -32.53 -0.30 3.71
N GLY A 293 -31.76 0.19 4.68
CA GLY A 293 -30.35 0.56 4.52
C GLY A 293 -29.42 -0.64 4.35
N ASP A 294 -29.67 -1.74 5.07
CA ASP A 294 -28.80 -2.91 5.04
C ASP A 294 -28.93 -3.75 3.76
N ASN A 295 -30.02 -3.55 3.01
CA ASN A 295 -30.29 -4.28 1.76
C ASN A 295 -29.20 -4.05 0.69
N GLU A 296 -28.57 -2.87 0.68
CA GLU A 296 -27.48 -2.57 -0.27
C GLU A 296 -26.21 -3.34 0.07
N VAL A 297 -25.79 -3.28 1.34
CA VAL A 297 -24.61 -3.99 1.86
C VAL A 297 -24.78 -5.49 1.63
N GLN A 298 -25.96 -6.02 1.93
CA GLN A 298 -26.32 -7.41 1.69
C GLN A 298 -26.25 -7.79 0.20
N ARG A 299 -26.72 -6.92 -0.71
CA ARG A 299 -26.64 -7.19 -2.15
C ARG A 299 -25.19 -7.30 -2.62
N THR A 300 -24.32 -6.41 -2.16
CA THR A 300 -22.88 -6.44 -2.48
C THR A 300 -22.21 -7.70 -1.91
N MET A 301 -22.58 -8.11 -0.68
CA MET A 301 -22.08 -9.33 -0.05
C MET A 301 -22.54 -10.61 -0.78
N LEU A 302 -23.82 -10.69 -1.16
CA LEU A 302 -24.36 -11.80 -1.94
C LEU A 302 -23.69 -11.90 -3.30
N GLU A 303 -23.40 -10.76 -3.93
CA GLU A 303 -22.64 -10.75 -5.18
C GLU A 303 -21.22 -11.28 -4.98
N LEU A 304 -20.53 -10.85 -3.92
CA LEU A 304 -19.21 -11.39 -3.56
C LEU A 304 -19.28 -12.90 -3.37
N ILE A 305 -20.25 -13.40 -2.61
CA ILE A 305 -20.52 -14.83 -2.44
C ILE A 305 -20.70 -15.54 -3.78
N ASN A 306 -21.52 -14.98 -4.68
CA ASN A 306 -21.78 -15.58 -5.99
C ASN A 306 -20.50 -15.65 -6.84
N GLN A 307 -19.63 -14.64 -6.77
CA GLN A 307 -18.34 -14.67 -7.46
C GLN A 307 -17.34 -15.65 -6.83
N LEU A 308 -17.46 -15.92 -5.52
CA LEU A 308 -16.66 -16.94 -4.82
C LEU A 308 -17.14 -18.37 -5.12
N ASP A 309 -18.42 -18.58 -5.38
CA ASP A 309 -19.01 -19.90 -5.64
C ASP A 309 -19.17 -20.24 -7.13
N GLY A 310 -19.04 -19.24 -8.01
CA GLY A 310 -19.42 -19.30 -9.41
C GLY A 310 -19.09 -20.62 -10.10
N PHE A 311 -19.97 -21.03 -11.02
CA PHE A 311 -19.88 -22.31 -11.74
C PHE A 311 -18.58 -22.47 -12.55
N ASP A 312 -17.94 -21.35 -12.93
CA ASP A 312 -16.66 -21.36 -13.60
C ASP A 312 -15.52 -21.64 -12.62
N ARG A 313 -14.60 -22.52 -13.02
CA ARG A 313 -13.36 -22.77 -12.26
C ARG A 313 -12.66 -21.42 -12.07
N ARG A 314 -12.48 -21.01 -10.81
CA ARG A 314 -11.91 -19.71 -10.37
C ARG A 314 -10.46 -19.42 -10.80
N GLY A 315 -9.91 -20.17 -11.76
CA GLY A 315 -8.53 -20.06 -12.22
C GLY A 315 -7.55 -20.06 -11.05
N ASN A 316 -6.46 -19.29 -11.20
CA ASN A 316 -5.47 -19.07 -10.15
C ASN A 316 -5.75 -17.77 -9.38
N ILE A 317 -7.00 -17.58 -8.95
CA ILE A 317 -7.38 -16.46 -8.09
C ILE A 317 -7.43 -16.95 -6.64
N LYS A 318 -6.62 -16.33 -5.78
CA LYS A 318 -6.59 -16.60 -4.34
C LYS A 318 -7.22 -15.45 -3.59
N VAL A 319 -8.13 -15.77 -2.67
CA VAL A 319 -8.83 -14.75 -1.87
C VAL A 319 -8.35 -14.80 -0.43
N LEU A 320 -7.89 -13.67 0.07
CA LEU A 320 -7.51 -13.44 1.46
C LEU A 320 -8.52 -12.46 2.06
N MET A 321 -9.13 -12.83 3.18
CA MET A 321 -10.04 -11.94 3.92
C MET A 321 -9.51 -11.71 5.31
N ALA A 322 -9.50 -10.46 5.79
CA ALA A 322 -9.16 -10.12 7.16
C ALA A 322 -10.37 -9.52 7.89
N THR A 323 -10.68 -10.07 9.07
CA THR A 323 -11.72 -9.54 9.96
C THR A 323 -11.20 -9.39 11.38
N ASN A 324 -11.74 -8.42 12.11
CA ASN A 324 -11.54 -8.30 13.56
C ASN A 324 -12.67 -8.96 14.38
N ARG A 325 -13.80 -9.23 13.72
CA ARG A 325 -15.03 -9.76 14.28
C ARG A 325 -15.55 -10.90 13.39
N PRO A 326 -15.19 -12.16 13.68
CA PRO A 326 -15.70 -13.28 12.90
C PRO A 326 -17.17 -13.60 13.21
N ASP A 327 -17.71 -13.12 14.34
CA ASP A 327 -19.09 -13.28 14.78
C ASP A 327 -20.10 -12.50 13.93
N THR A 328 -19.70 -11.35 13.39
CA THR A 328 -20.59 -10.52 12.54
C THR A 328 -20.69 -11.04 11.11
N LEU A 329 -19.84 -11.98 10.70
CA LEU A 329 -19.81 -12.50 9.33
C LEU A 329 -20.99 -13.42 9.03
N ASP A 330 -21.56 -13.29 7.84
CA ASP A 330 -22.59 -14.22 7.34
C ASP A 330 -22.03 -15.67 7.34
N PRO A 331 -22.70 -16.63 7.99
CA PRO A 331 -22.35 -18.06 7.95
C PRO A 331 -22.16 -18.62 6.55
N ALA A 332 -22.81 -18.02 5.53
CA ALA A 332 -22.64 -18.39 4.14
C ALA A 332 -21.21 -18.17 3.65
N LEU A 333 -20.55 -17.06 4.03
CA LEU A 333 -19.15 -16.82 3.65
C LEU A 333 -18.20 -17.83 4.30
N VAL A 334 -18.49 -18.19 5.55
CA VAL A 334 -17.66 -19.05 6.39
C VAL A 334 -17.72 -20.53 6.00
N ARG A 335 -18.61 -20.90 5.07
CA ARG A 335 -18.79 -22.27 4.59
C ARG A 335 -17.54 -22.75 3.81
N PRO A 336 -17.06 -24.00 4.07
CA PRO A 336 -15.98 -24.60 3.29
C PRO A 336 -16.36 -24.71 1.80
N GLY A 337 -15.39 -24.50 0.92
CA GLY A 337 -15.57 -24.30 -0.53
C GLY A 337 -15.33 -22.85 -0.98
N ARG A 338 -15.54 -21.88 -0.07
CA ARG A 338 -15.27 -20.45 -0.28
C ARG A 338 -14.06 -19.99 0.53
N LEU A 339 -14.15 -20.18 1.85
CA LEU A 339 -13.11 -19.90 2.83
C LEU A 339 -12.67 -21.23 3.45
N ASP A 340 -11.76 -21.92 2.75
CA ASP A 340 -11.33 -23.27 3.12
C ASP A 340 -10.46 -23.29 4.37
N ARG A 341 -9.64 -22.24 4.55
CA ARG A 341 -8.71 -22.15 5.67
C ARG A 341 -9.01 -20.95 6.54
N LYS A 342 -9.09 -21.20 7.84
CA LYS A 342 -9.25 -20.18 8.88
C LYS A 342 -7.95 -20.13 9.67
N VAL A 343 -7.32 -18.96 9.70
CA VAL A 343 -6.08 -18.72 10.42
C VAL A 343 -6.36 -17.73 11.53
N GLU A 344 -6.26 -18.23 12.76
CA GLU A 344 -6.44 -17.47 13.98
C GLU A 344 -5.15 -16.74 14.35
N PHE A 345 -5.26 -15.43 14.56
CA PHE A 345 -4.20 -14.60 15.07
C PHE A 345 -4.43 -14.31 16.54
N ASN A 346 -3.73 -15.07 17.38
CA ASN A 346 -3.75 -14.88 18.82
C ASN A 346 -2.74 -13.84 19.28
N LEU A 347 -2.85 -13.45 20.55
CA LEU A 347 -1.83 -12.63 21.19
C LEU A 347 -0.50 -13.39 21.19
N PRO A 348 0.62 -12.68 20.96
CA PRO A 348 1.93 -13.31 20.91
C PRO A 348 2.35 -13.88 22.28
N ASP A 349 2.93 -15.08 22.25
CA ASP A 349 3.57 -15.71 23.40
C ASP A 349 4.79 -14.92 23.89
N LEU A 350 5.35 -15.31 25.05
CA LEU A 350 6.54 -14.66 25.59
C LEU A 350 7.68 -14.58 24.56
N GLU A 351 7.98 -15.69 23.89
CA GLU A 351 8.97 -15.74 22.82
C GLU A 351 8.59 -14.82 21.65
N GLY A 352 7.31 -14.84 21.24
CA GLY A 352 6.80 -13.97 20.20
C GLY A 352 6.97 -12.49 20.51
N ARG A 353 6.68 -12.08 21.74
CA ARG A 353 6.89 -10.69 22.22
C ARG A 353 8.36 -10.31 22.20
N THR A 354 9.26 -11.20 22.65
CA THR A 354 10.71 -10.92 22.57
C THR A 354 11.17 -10.73 21.12
N HIS A 355 10.62 -11.51 20.19
CA HIS A 355 10.96 -11.39 18.77
C HIS A 355 10.46 -10.07 18.18
N ILE A 356 9.24 -9.66 18.51
CA ILE A 356 8.67 -8.37 18.08
C ILE A 356 9.51 -7.20 18.60
N PHE A 357 9.94 -7.25 19.87
CA PHE A 357 10.86 -6.24 20.40
C PHE A 357 12.16 -6.18 19.60
N LYS A 358 12.80 -7.32 19.33
CA LYS A 358 14.04 -7.38 18.55
C LYS A 358 13.88 -6.81 17.13
N ILE A 359 12.75 -7.05 16.48
CA ILE A 359 12.47 -6.49 15.14
C ILE A 359 12.42 -4.97 15.21
N HIS A 360 11.63 -4.42 16.13
CA HIS A 360 11.43 -2.97 16.22
C HIS A 360 12.64 -2.22 16.79
N THR A 361 13.47 -2.87 17.62
CA THR A 361 14.70 -2.25 18.12
C THR A 361 15.86 -2.33 17.14
N LYS A 362 15.80 -3.17 16.11
CA LYS A 362 16.87 -3.29 15.09
C LYS A 362 17.14 -1.98 14.36
N SER A 363 16.10 -1.16 14.14
CA SER A 363 16.23 0.17 13.54
C SER A 363 16.57 1.28 14.55
N MET A 364 16.54 0.99 15.85
CA MET A 364 16.75 1.96 16.91
C MET A 364 18.19 1.90 17.47
N SER A 365 18.71 3.05 17.89
CA SER A 365 19.96 3.09 18.65
C SER A 365 19.70 2.71 20.10
N VAL A 366 19.98 1.45 20.42
CA VAL A 366 19.77 0.85 21.75
C VAL A 366 21.08 0.47 22.41
N GLU A 367 21.07 0.47 23.74
CA GLU A 367 22.18 -0.07 24.54
C GLU A 367 22.34 -1.59 24.30
N LYS A 368 23.58 -2.09 24.33
CA LYS A 368 23.88 -3.51 24.05
C LYS A 368 23.35 -4.46 25.12
N ASP A 369 23.21 -3.98 26.35
CA ASP A 369 22.89 -4.81 27.52
C ASP A 369 21.37 -4.88 27.82
N ILE A 370 20.51 -4.52 26.86
CA ILE A 370 19.05 -4.57 27.05
C ILE A 370 18.55 -6.01 27.03
N ARG A 371 17.85 -6.38 28.10
CA ARG A 371 17.24 -7.71 28.24
C ARG A 371 15.79 -7.69 27.75
N TYR A 372 15.59 -7.99 26.48
CA TYR A 372 14.23 -8.06 25.88
C TYR A 372 13.31 -9.08 26.53
N GLU A 373 13.86 -10.15 27.11
CA GLU A 373 13.07 -11.14 27.84
C GLU A 373 12.41 -10.56 29.09
N LEU A 374 13.13 -9.69 29.82
CA LEU A 374 12.57 -9.00 30.98
C LEU A 374 11.43 -8.07 30.56
N LEU A 375 11.62 -7.30 29.49
CA LEU A 375 10.60 -6.41 28.94
C LEU A 375 9.35 -7.18 28.48
N ALA A 376 9.53 -8.33 27.82
CA ALA A 376 8.43 -9.18 27.37
C ALA A 376 7.62 -9.80 28.52
N ARG A 377 8.24 -10.05 29.68
CA ARG A 377 7.54 -10.50 30.90
C ARG A 377 6.72 -9.39 31.55
N LEU A 378 7.15 -8.13 31.43
CA LEU A 378 6.43 -6.96 31.94
C LEU A 378 5.21 -6.56 31.09
N CYS A 379 5.09 -7.12 29.88
CA CYS A 379 4.00 -6.86 28.93
C CYS A 379 3.11 -8.12 28.77
N PRO A 380 2.25 -8.47 29.75
CA PRO A 380 1.30 -9.56 29.58
C PRO A 380 0.19 -9.16 28.59
N ASN A 381 -0.28 -10.14 27.81
CA ASN A 381 -1.43 -9.99 26.90
C ASN A 381 -1.38 -8.76 25.97
N SER A 382 -0.18 -8.34 25.58
CA SER A 382 0.00 -7.15 24.74
C SER A 382 -0.02 -7.50 23.26
N THR A 383 -0.61 -6.62 22.44
CA THR A 383 -0.65 -6.78 20.98
C THR A 383 0.67 -6.35 20.34
N GLY A 384 0.96 -6.82 19.13
CA GLY A 384 2.15 -6.37 18.38
C GLY A 384 2.17 -4.85 18.15
N ALA A 385 1.00 -4.25 17.96
CA ALA A 385 0.85 -2.79 17.84
C ALA A 385 1.20 -2.03 19.13
N GLU A 386 0.83 -2.56 20.30
CA GLU A 386 1.21 -1.99 21.60
C GLU A 386 2.73 -2.12 21.82
N LEU A 387 3.34 -3.27 21.49
CA LEU A 387 4.78 -3.46 21.61
C LEU A 387 5.57 -2.51 20.69
N ARG A 388 5.07 -2.25 19.48
CA ARG A 388 5.63 -1.21 18.60
C ARG A 388 5.52 0.17 19.26
N SER A 389 4.38 0.49 19.86
CA SER A 389 4.16 1.77 20.56
C SER A 389 5.10 1.92 21.76
N VAL A 390 5.37 0.86 22.51
CA VAL A 390 6.36 0.83 23.60
C VAL A 390 7.75 1.20 23.08
N CYS A 391 8.18 0.63 21.95
CA CYS A 391 9.48 0.96 21.35
C CYS A 391 9.55 2.44 20.95
N THR A 392 8.51 2.96 20.31
CA THR A 392 8.44 4.38 19.92
C THR A 392 8.49 5.30 21.13
N GLU A 393 7.76 4.99 22.20
CA GLU A 393 7.75 5.78 23.44
C GLU A 393 9.08 5.73 24.17
N ALA A 394 9.77 4.59 24.19
CA ALA A 394 11.12 4.48 24.74
C ALA A 394 12.10 5.41 24.01
N GLY A 395 11.97 5.51 22.68
CA GLY A 395 12.71 6.49 21.88
C GLY A 395 12.37 7.95 22.26
N MET A 396 11.09 8.25 22.50
CA MET A 396 10.66 9.59 22.92
C MET A 396 11.21 9.98 24.29
N PHE A 397 11.31 9.06 25.25
CA PHE A 397 11.95 9.33 26.54
C PHE A 397 13.44 9.63 26.39
N ALA A 398 14.15 8.87 25.55
CA ALA A 398 15.56 9.13 25.27
C ALA A 398 15.76 10.53 24.63
N ILE A 399 14.90 10.91 23.67
CA ILE A 399 14.94 12.25 23.04
C ILE A 399 14.68 13.36 24.05
N ARG A 400 13.67 13.23 24.92
CA ARG A 400 13.38 14.22 25.97
C ARG A 400 14.54 14.41 26.95
N ALA A 401 15.23 13.32 27.26
CA ALA A 401 16.44 13.33 28.10
C ALA A 401 17.70 13.80 27.34
N ARG A 402 17.57 14.24 26.07
CA ARG A 402 18.68 14.63 25.18
C ARG A 402 19.75 13.54 25.01
N ARG A 403 19.36 12.26 25.13
CA ARG A 403 20.23 11.10 24.94
C ARG A 403 20.08 10.57 23.51
N LYS A 404 21.19 10.07 22.95
CA LYS A 404 21.23 9.47 21.60
C LYS A 404 20.92 7.96 21.59
N ILE A 405 20.93 7.33 22.77
CA ILE A 405 20.79 5.89 22.95
C ILE A 405 19.68 5.64 23.95
N ALA A 406 18.78 4.70 23.64
CA ALA A 406 17.75 4.24 24.56
C ALA A 406 18.30 3.18 25.53
N THR A 407 18.01 3.34 26.82
CA THR A 407 18.45 2.46 27.91
C THR A 407 17.33 1.56 28.39
N GLU A 408 17.64 0.50 29.15
CA GLU A 408 16.64 -0.40 29.73
C GLU A 408 15.59 0.34 30.59
N LYS A 409 16.00 1.42 31.27
CA LYS A 409 15.10 2.27 32.09
C LYS A 409 14.03 2.97 31.25
N ASP A 410 14.39 3.48 30.07
CA ASP A 410 13.44 4.16 29.17
C ASP A 410 12.36 3.20 28.68
N PHE A 411 12.74 1.93 28.42
CA PHE A 411 11.77 0.90 28.05
C PHE A 411 10.83 0.56 29.21
N ILE A 412 11.33 0.48 30.44
CA ILE A 412 10.48 0.22 31.62
C ILE A 412 9.49 1.38 31.83
N GLU A 413 9.93 2.63 31.69
CA GLU A 413 9.06 3.81 31.77
C GLU A 413 8.02 3.82 30.63
N ALA A 414 8.44 3.48 29.41
CA ALA A 414 7.55 3.33 28.27
C ALA A 414 6.50 2.24 28.46
N ILE A 415 6.87 1.08 29.01
CA ILE A 415 5.94 -0.01 29.33
C ILE A 415 4.94 0.46 30.38
N ASN A 416 5.39 1.12 31.44
CA ASN A 416 4.48 1.64 32.47
C ASN A 416 3.49 2.66 31.87
N LYS A 417 3.96 3.55 31.00
CA LYS A 417 3.09 4.53 30.34
C LYS A 417 2.10 3.84 29.39
N VAL A 418 2.58 3.02 28.45
CA VAL A 418 1.73 2.44 27.40
C VAL A 418 0.83 1.35 27.98
N ILE A 419 1.38 0.37 28.69
CA ILE A 419 0.62 -0.79 29.14
C ILE A 419 -0.26 -0.44 30.34
N LYS A 420 0.25 0.27 31.36
CA LYS A 420 -0.56 0.56 32.56
C LYS A 420 -1.47 1.78 32.39
N ALA A 421 -1.00 2.86 31.76
CA ALA A 421 -1.84 4.04 31.60
C ALA A 421 -2.90 3.86 30.50
N TYR A 422 -2.56 3.19 29.38
CA TYR A 422 -3.55 2.88 28.33
C TYR A 422 -4.33 1.58 28.56
N ALA A 423 -4.10 0.86 29.66
CA ALA A 423 -4.97 -0.26 30.06
C ALA A 423 -6.47 0.13 30.09
N LYS A 424 -6.78 1.39 30.44
CA LYS A 424 -8.16 1.92 30.45
C LYS A 424 -8.81 1.96 29.06
N PHE A 425 -8.02 2.06 28.00
CA PHE A 425 -8.46 2.15 26.61
C PHE A 425 -8.16 0.87 25.83
N SER A 426 -7.70 -0.18 26.50
CA SER A 426 -7.34 -1.44 25.84
C SER A 426 -8.57 -2.06 25.17
N SER A 427 -8.48 -2.24 23.86
CA SER A 427 -9.53 -2.87 23.06
C SER A 427 -9.47 -4.39 23.17
N THR A 428 -8.34 -4.95 23.60
CA THR A 428 -8.04 -6.39 23.64
C THR A 428 -9.10 -7.21 24.37
N PRO A 429 -9.56 -6.86 25.59
CA PRO A 429 -10.55 -7.65 26.32
C PRO A 429 -11.91 -7.71 25.64
N ARG A 430 -12.32 -6.64 24.95
CA ARG A 430 -13.59 -6.59 24.22
C ARG A 430 -13.53 -7.39 22.92
N TYR A 431 -12.40 -7.39 22.23
CA TYR A 431 -12.27 -8.17 20.99
C TYR A 431 -11.96 -9.64 21.24
N MET A 432 -11.38 -9.99 22.39
CA MET A 432 -11.16 -11.39 22.78
C MET A 432 -12.44 -12.18 23.07
N THR A 433 -13.58 -11.53 23.30
CA THR A 433 -14.84 -12.28 23.47
C THR A 433 -15.41 -12.79 22.15
N TYR A 434 -14.96 -12.22 21.02
CA TYR A 434 -15.48 -12.52 19.68
C TYR A 434 -14.56 -13.42 18.86
N ASN A 435 -13.30 -13.54 19.25
CA ASN A 435 -12.28 -14.37 18.62
C ASN A 435 -12.01 -15.57 19.51
#